data_AF-A0A7S1QNP8-F1
#
_entry.id   AF-A0A7S1QNP8-F1
#
_cell.length_a   1.000
_cell.length_b   1.000
_cell.length_c   1.000
_cell.angle_alpha   90.00
_cell.angle_beta   90.00
_cell.angle_gamma   90.00
#
_symmetry.space_group_name_H-M   'P 1'
#
loop_
_entity.id
_entity.type
_entity.pdbx_description
1 polymer ?
#
loop_
_entity_poly.entity_id
_entity_poly.type
_entity_poly.pdbx_seq_one_letter_code
_entity_poly.pdbx_strand_id
1 'polypeptide(L)'
;ELFGSEGHCLVYLCRGAISAPEAEMLLAVRAHFGAQLRQQGIRLAWAWMDVQVERRVVRAFDPVTLPAALVLNPHKRPRFALARHAGGEDDEPLPIRQDDIVQLLNQLLGSDLRFTSVPPQKLTAWAERGGGAGAPDAGRRRDPA
;
A
#
# COMPACT_ATOMS: atom_id res chain seq x y z
N GLU A 1 -11.77 7.24 3.04
CA GLU A 1 -10.36 7.12 3.44
C GLU A 1 -9.71 6.01 2.62
N LEU A 2 -8.63 6.30 1.88
CA LEU A 2 -8.05 5.41 0.85
C LEU A 2 -7.45 4.11 1.40
N PHE A 3 -7.00 4.10 2.67
CA PHE A 3 -6.46 2.91 3.33
C PHE A 3 -7.46 2.21 4.26
N GLY A 4 -8.71 2.70 4.30
CA GLY A 4 -9.69 2.31 5.32
C GLY A 4 -9.32 2.82 6.72
N SER A 5 -10.29 2.76 7.64
CA SER A 5 -10.11 3.09 9.06
C SER A 5 -9.79 1.87 9.93
N GLU A 6 -9.89 0.66 9.35
CA GLU A 6 -9.77 -0.62 10.05
C GLU A 6 -8.89 -1.61 9.29
N GLY A 7 -7.95 -2.24 10.00
CA GLY A 7 -7.11 -3.31 9.47
C GLY A 7 -5.75 -2.84 8.96
N HIS A 8 -5.08 -3.72 8.21
CA HIS A 8 -3.81 -3.48 7.55
C HIS A 8 -4.02 -3.31 6.04
N CYS A 9 -3.07 -2.70 5.35
CA CYS A 9 -3.04 -2.58 3.91
C CYS A 9 -1.67 -3.00 3.38
N LEU A 10 -1.61 -4.06 2.56
CA LEU A 10 -0.42 -4.35 1.78
C LEU A 10 -0.36 -3.39 0.61
N VAL A 11 0.72 -2.63 0.49
CA VAL A 11 0.97 -1.67 -0.58
C VAL A 11 2.18 -2.12 -1.39
N TYR A 12 1.96 -2.42 -2.67
CA TYR A 12 3.03 -2.67 -3.64
C TYR A 12 3.48 -1.35 -4.28
N LEU A 13 4.78 -1.07 -4.28
CA LEU A 13 5.38 0.14 -4.81
C LEU A 13 6.11 -0.20 -6.11
N CYS A 14 5.65 0.37 -7.23
CA CYS A 14 6.24 0.15 -8.55
C CYS A 14 6.45 1.47 -9.29
N ARG A 15 7.25 1.44 -10.37
CA ARG A 15 7.40 2.60 -11.27
C ARG A 15 6.38 2.47 -12.39
N GLY A 16 5.49 3.43 -12.52
CA GLY A 16 4.42 3.37 -13.52
C GLY A 16 3.29 2.44 -13.11
N ALA A 17 2.49 2.04 -14.09
CA ALA A 17 1.40 1.08 -13.91
C ALA A 17 1.95 -0.29 -13.52
N ILE A 18 1.24 -0.98 -12.62
CA ILE A 18 1.52 -2.38 -12.31
C ILE A 18 1.40 -3.24 -13.57
N SER A 19 2.42 -4.06 -13.83
CA SER A 19 2.42 -4.99 -14.96
C SER A 19 1.53 -6.22 -14.70
N ALA A 20 1.13 -6.92 -15.76
CA ALA A 20 0.32 -8.14 -15.62
C ALA A 20 1.01 -9.22 -14.76
N PRO A 21 2.31 -9.52 -14.92
CA PRO A 21 2.99 -10.49 -14.06
C PRO A 21 3.01 -10.10 -12.58
N GLU A 22 3.21 -8.81 -12.28
CA GLU A 22 3.19 -8.31 -10.90
C GLU A 22 1.77 -8.42 -10.30
N ALA A 23 0.74 -8.10 -11.09
CA ALA A 23 -0.64 -8.23 -10.65
C ALA A 23 -1.03 -9.70 -10.40
N GLU A 24 -0.65 -10.62 -11.30
CA GLU A 24 -0.86 -12.06 -11.13
C GLU A 24 -0.17 -12.60 -9.89
N MET A 25 1.09 -12.20 -9.65
CA MET A 25 1.83 -12.53 -8.44
C MET A 25 1.07 -12.06 -7.18
N LEU A 26 0.64 -10.80 -7.12
CA LEU A 26 -0.10 -10.28 -5.96
C LEU A 26 -1.43 -11.02 -5.74
N LEU A 27 -2.14 -11.36 -6.82
CA LEU A 27 -3.38 -12.13 -6.74
C LEU A 27 -3.14 -13.55 -6.22
N ALA A 28 -2.06 -14.21 -6.65
CA ALA A 28 -1.67 -15.52 -6.16
C ALA A 28 -1.36 -15.50 -4.66
N VAL A 29 -0.57 -14.52 -4.20
CA VAL A 29 -0.27 -14.36 -2.77
C VAL A 29 -1.55 -14.07 -1.97
N ARG A 30 -2.42 -13.18 -2.48
CA ARG A 30 -3.71 -12.88 -1.84
C ARG A 30 -4.59 -14.12 -1.68
N ALA A 31 -4.65 -14.97 -2.70
CA ALA A 31 -5.40 -16.22 -2.65
C ALA A 31 -4.83 -17.19 -1.60
N HIS A 32 -3.49 -17.29 -1.54
CA HIS A 32 -2.79 -18.16 -0.58
C HIS A 32 -3.08 -17.78 0.88
N PHE A 33 -3.00 -16.49 1.22
CA PHE A 33 -3.14 -16.01 2.61
C PHE A 33 -4.58 -15.71 3.04
N GLY A 34 -5.52 -15.60 2.09
CA GLY A 34 -6.87 -15.10 2.38
C GLY A 34 -7.65 -15.92 3.41
N ALA A 35 -7.43 -17.24 3.51
CA ALA A 35 -8.08 -18.06 4.52
C ALA A 35 -7.46 -17.85 5.92
N GLN A 36 -6.13 -17.86 6.02
CA GLN A 36 -5.39 -17.71 7.28
C GLN A 36 -5.63 -16.34 7.92
N LEU A 37 -5.57 -15.27 7.13
CA LEU A 37 -5.84 -13.91 7.61
C LEU A 37 -7.24 -13.79 8.22
N ARG A 38 -8.25 -14.40 7.57
CA ARG A 38 -9.63 -14.43 8.10
C ARG A 38 -9.75 -15.22 9.39
N GLN A 39 -9.09 -16.38 9.48
CA GLN A 39 -9.09 -17.21 10.69
C GLN A 39 -8.46 -16.50 11.90
N GLN A 40 -7.43 -15.68 11.66
CA GLN A 40 -6.79 -14.87 12.70
C GLN A 40 -7.47 -13.50 12.92
N GLY A 41 -8.57 -13.21 12.23
CA GLY A 41 -9.27 -11.93 12.34
C GLY A 41 -8.48 -10.73 11.79
N ILE A 42 -7.41 -10.96 11.03
CA ILE A 42 -6.62 -9.89 10.40
C ILE A 42 -7.30 -9.44 9.12
N ARG A 43 -7.78 -8.19 9.12
CA ARG A 43 -8.27 -7.54 7.90
C ARG A 43 -7.08 -6.97 7.14
N LEU A 44 -6.89 -7.40 5.88
CA LEU A 44 -5.82 -6.93 5.01
C LEU A 44 -6.39 -6.46 3.67
N ALA A 45 -6.31 -5.16 3.41
CA ALA A 45 -6.54 -4.58 2.09
C ALA A 45 -5.29 -4.72 1.20
N TRP A 46 -5.49 -4.68 -0.11
CA TRP A 46 -4.41 -4.81 -1.10
C TRP A 46 -4.46 -3.58 -2.01
N ALA A 47 -3.34 -2.90 -2.13
CA ALA A 47 -3.17 -1.72 -2.96
C ALA A 47 -1.82 -1.76 -3.69
N TRP A 48 -1.73 -0.98 -4.75
CA TRP A 48 -0.46 -0.66 -5.40
C TRP A 48 -0.35 0.85 -5.58
N MET A 49 0.87 1.34 -5.73
CA MET A 49 1.18 2.76 -5.83
C MET A 49 2.29 2.99 -6.85
N ASP A 50 2.01 3.86 -7.82
CA ASP A 50 3.03 4.40 -8.71
C ASP A 50 3.88 5.43 -7.97
N VAL A 51 5.15 5.11 -7.74
CA VAL A 51 6.07 5.99 -7.03
C VAL A 51 6.39 7.27 -7.78
N GLN A 52 6.20 7.30 -9.10
CA GLN A 52 6.48 8.47 -9.93
C GLN A 52 5.37 9.51 -9.78
N VAL A 53 4.15 9.06 -9.50
CA VAL A 53 2.99 9.91 -9.22
C VAL A 53 2.99 10.31 -7.75
N GLU A 54 3.03 9.34 -6.83
CA GLU A 54 2.82 9.56 -5.39
C GLU A 54 4.11 9.84 -4.62
N ARG A 55 4.99 10.67 -5.19
CA ARG A 55 6.36 10.93 -4.68
C ARG A 55 6.39 11.38 -3.23
N ARG A 56 5.43 12.21 -2.80
CA ARG A 56 5.40 12.76 -1.45
C ARG A 56 5.01 11.71 -0.41
N VAL A 57 4.08 10.82 -0.76
CA VAL A 57 3.63 9.72 0.10
C VAL A 57 4.74 8.67 0.22
N VAL A 58 5.40 8.32 -0.90
CA VAL A 58 6.48 7.32 -0.92
C VAL A 58 7.69 7.73 -0.08
N ARG A 59 8.01 9.03 0.00
CA ARG A 59 9.05 9.56 0.92
C ARG A 59 8.78 9.29 2.40
N ALA A 60 7.56 8.92 2.77
CA ALA A 60 7.24 8.49 4.13
C ALA A 60 7.78 7.08 4.43
N PHE A 61 7.94 6.26 3.39
CA PHE A 61 8.33 4.86 3.48
C PHE A 61 9.80 4.62 3.14
N ASP A 62 10.39 5.51 2.34
CA ASP A 62 11.82 5.50 1.96
C ASP A 62 12.32 4.14 1.42
N PRO A 63 11.69 3.58 0.37
CA PRO A 63 12.12 2.31 -0.20
C PRO A 63 13.47 2.47 -0.90
N VAL A 64 14.43 1.60 -0.56
CA VAL A 64 15.79 1.63 -1.13
C VAL A 64 15.80 1.12 -2.58
N THR A 65 14.97 0.12 -2.88
CA THR A 65 14.83 -0.48 -4.22
C THR A 65 13.39 -0.49 -4.68
N LEU A 66 13.20 -0.68 -5.98
CA LEU A 66 11.89 -0.87 -6.59
C LEU A 66 11.93 -2.05 -7.59
N PRO A 67 10.83 -2.82 -7.71
CA PRO A 67 9.63 -2.73 -6.88
C PRO A 67 9.88 -3.06 -5.40
N ALA A 68 9.02 -2.51 -4.54
CA ALA A 68 9.02 -2.74 -3.08
C ALA A 68 7.62 -3.08 -2.59
N ALA A 69 7.50 -3.61 -1.37
CA ALA A 69 6.21 -3.85 -0.74
C ALA A 69 6.26 -3.45 0.75
N LEU A 70 5.12 -3.04 1.29
CA LEU A 70 4.98 -2.75 2.72
C LEU A 70 3.59 -3.14 3.23
N VAL A 71 3.50 -3.39 4.53
CA VAL A 71 2.23 -3.43 5.26
C VAL A 71 2.06 -2.12 6.01
N LEU A 72 1.01 -1.36 5.67
CA LEU A 72 0.59 -0.16 6.35
C LEU A 72 -0.52 -0.48 7.35
N ASN A 73 -0.40 0.03 8.56
CA ASN A 73 -1.47 0.12 9.54
C ASN A 73 -1.91 1.60 9.62
N PRO A 74 -3.08 1.98 9.09
CA PRO A 74 -3.50 3.37 8.91
C PRO A 74 -4.31 3.94 10.11
N HIS A 75 -4.33 3.26 11.27
CA HIS A 75 -5.06 3.72 12.46
C HIS A 75 -4.52 5.07 13.02
N LYS A 76 -5.02 5.50 14.19
CA LYS A 76 -4.67 6.79 14.86
C LYS A 76 -3.17 7.11 14.93
N ARG A 77 -2.30 6.08 14.93
CA ARG A 77 -0.85 6.21 14.84
C ARG A 77 -0.37 5.38 13.66
N PRO A 78 -0.35 5.96 12.44
CA PRO A 78 0.00 5.22 11.25
C PRO A 78 1.41 4.67 11.36
N ARG A 79 1.58 3.43 10.93
CA ARG A 79 2.87 2.74 11.00
C ARG A 79 2.96 1.71 9.88
N PHE A 80 4.17 1.45 9.39
CA PHE A 80 4.40 0.54 8.28
C PHE A 80 5.55 -0.42 8.57
N ALA A 81 5.55 -1.57 7.91
CA ALA A 81 6.68 -2.47 7.86
C ALA A 81 7.02 -2.75 6.39
N LEU A 82 8.28 -2.54 6.01
CA LEU A 82 8.78 -2.84 4.66
C LEU A 82 9.10 -4.33 4.53
N ALA A 83 8.80 -4.89 3.35
CA ALA A 83 9.32 -6.19 2.95
C ALA A 83 10.86 -6.16 2.94
N ARG A 84 11.46 -7.27 3.30
CA ARG A 84 12.90 -7.51 3.26
C ARG A 84 13.16 -8.79 2.50
N HIS A 85 14.33 -8.89 1.88
CA HIS A 85 14.68 -10.11 1.18
C HIS A 85 14.83 -11.31 2.13
N ALA A 86 14.23 -12.43 1.76
CA ALA A 86 14.39 -13.68 2.47
C ALA A 86 15.83 -14.21 2.30
N GLY A 87 16.68 -14.03 3.33
CA GLY A 87 18.02 -14.64 3.41
C GLY A 87 19.21 -13.73 3.13
N GLY A 88 19.08 -12.40 3.20
CA GLY A 88 20.21 -11.50 2.98
C GLY A 88 21.04 -11.24 4.24
N GLU A 89 22.19 -11.92 4.36
CA GLU A 89 23.36 -11.45 5.12
C GLU A 89 24.18 -10.41 4.33
N ASP A 90 23.87 -10.21 3.04
CA ASP A 90 24.48 -9.17 2.20
C ASP A 90 23.66 -7.88 2.23
N ASP A 91 24.34 -6.78 2.55
CA ASP A 91 23.83 -5.40 2.63
C ASP A 91 23.33 -4.82 1.29
N GLU A 92 23.22 -5.63 0.22
CA GLU A 92 22.80 -5.12 -1.09
C GLU A 92 21.28 -5.00 -1.19
N PRO A 93 20.75 -3.79 -1.46
CA PRO A 93 19.33 -3.60 -1.67
C PRO A 93 18.88 -4.30 -2.95
N LEU A 94 17.93 -5.24 -2.86
CA LEU A 94 17.39 -5.96 -4.01
C LEU A 94 15.89 -5.68 -4.21
N PRO A 95 15.37 -5.74 -5.46
CA PRO A 95 13.94 -5.57 -5.71
C PRO A 95 13.10 -6.71 -5.11
N ILE A 96 11.95 -6.38 -4.54
CA ILE A 96 11.08 -7.32 -3.85
C ILE A 96 10.42 -8.32 -4.81
N ARG A 97 10.43 -9.59 -4.40
CA ARG A 97 9.86 -10.75 -5.10
C ARG A 97 8.68 -11.34 -4.31
N GLN A 98 8.01 -12.33 -4.90
CA GLN A 98 6.89 -13.02 -4.28
C GLN A 98 7.21 -13.54 -2.87
N ASP A 99 8.36 -14.22 -2.71
CA ASP A 99 8.75 -14.87 -1.46
C ASP A 99 8.94 -13.86 -0.30
N ASP A 100 9.39 -12.64 -0.61
CA ASP A 100 9.56 -11.59 0.38
C ASP A 100 8.21 -11.05 0.87
N ILE A 101 7.22 -10.96 -0.03
CA ILE A 101 5.85 -10.57 0.32
C ILE A 101 5.22 -11.68 1.18
N VAL A 102 5.42 -12.94 0.79
CA VAL A 102 4.99 -14.11 1.58
C VAL A 102 5.61 -14.07 2.97
N GLN A 103 6.90 -13.77 3.10
CA GLN A 103 7.59 -13.64 4.38
C GLN A 103 7.02 -12.49 5.22
N LEU A 104 6.79 -11.32 4.61
CA LEU A 104 6.19 -10.16 5.28
C LEU A 104 4.80 -10.51 5.84
N LEU A 105 3.99 -11.26 5.09
CA LEU A 105 2.66 -11.70 5.53
C LEU A 105 2.72 -12.79 6.60
N ASN A 106 3.67 -13.71 6.53
CA ASN A 106 3.92 -14.67 7.61
C ASN A 106 4.30 -13.95 8.92
N GLN A 107 5.15 -12.93 8.85
CA GLN A 107 5.46 -12.09 10.01
C GLN A 107 4.24 -11.31 10.51
N LEU A 108 3.35 -10.85 9.61
CA LEU A 108 2.10 -10.22 10.02
C LEU A 108 1.20 -11.19 10.79
N LEU A 109 1.03 -12.42 10.30
CA LEU A 109 0.26 -13.48 10.98
C LEU A 109 0.90 -13.88 12.32
N GLY A 110 2.23 -13.94 12.37
CA GLY A 110 3.00 -14.22 13.59
C GLY A 110 3.04 -13.06 14.59
N SER A 111 2.56 -11.86 14.22
CA SER A 111 2.74 -10.62 14.99
C SER A 111 4.20 -10.21 15.22
N ASP A 112 5.11 -10.63 14.33
CA ASP A 112 6.56 -10.39 14.41
C ASP A 112 7.03 -9.17 13.60
N LEU A 113 6.10 -8.45 12.96
CA LEU A 113 6.44 -7.26 12.17
C LEU A 113 7.01 -6.14 13.03
N ARG A 114 8.17 -5.64 12.62
CA ARG A 114 8.74 -4.40 13.15
C ARG A 114 8.19 -3.21 12.39
N PHE A 115 7.26 -2.51 13.02
CA PHE A 115 6.63 -1.33 12.46
C PHE A 115 7.43 -0.05 12.74
N THR A 116 7.52 0.80 11.73
CA THR A 116 8.05 2.17 11.79
C THR A 116 6.89 3.16 11.76
N SER A 117 6.88 4.13 12.67
CA SER A 117 5.85 5.17 12.74
C SER A 117 5.93 6.14 11.55
N VAL A 118 4.77 6.57 11.06
CA VAL A 118 4.64 7.55 9.97
C VAL A 118 3.86 8.75 10.46
N PRO A 119 4.39 9.99 10.28
CA PRO A 119 3.62 11.20 10.52
C PRO A 119 2.34 11.22 9.65
N PRO A 120 1.13 11.36 10.22
CA PRO A 120 -0.12 11.28 9.47
C PRO A 120 -0.19 12.25 8.28
N GLN A 121 0.42 13.43 8.40
CA GLN A 121 0.47 14.45 7.35
C GLN A 121 1.20 13.97 6.09
N LYS A 122 2.13 13.02 6.22
CA LYS A 122 2.83 12.44 5.06
C LYS A 122 1.94 11.46 4.27
N LEU A 123 0.91 10.88 4.89
CA LEU A 123 -0.03 9.96 4.25
C LEU A 123 -1.21 10.65 3.57
N THR A 124 -1.34 11.97 3.72
CA THR A 124 -2.38 12.78 3.06
C THR A 124 -1.83 13.62 1.91
N ALA A 125 -0.51 13.58 1.67
CA ALA A 125 0.18 14.37 0.65
C ALA A 125 0.10 13.76 -0.76
N TRP A 126 -1.08 13.29 -1.16
CA TRP A 126 -1.32 12.67 -2.46
C TRP A 126 -1.10 13.65 -3.61
N ALA A 127 -0.75 13.13 -4.78
CA ALA A 127 -0.68 13.92 -6.00
C ALA A 127 -2.07 14.50 -6.34
N GLU A 128 -2.10 15.75 -6.78
CA GLU A 128 -3.31 16.36 -7.32
C GLU A 128 -3.70 15.64 -8.61
N ARG A 129 -4.83 14.95 -8.58
CA ARG A 129 -5.45 14.41 -9.79
C ARG A 129 -6.38 15.50 -10.30
N GLY A 130 -6.07 16.07 -11.47
CA GLY A 130 -6.92 17.07 -12.12
C GLY A 130 -8.37 16.63 -12.07
N GLY A 131 -9.24 17.49 -11.52
CA GLY A 131 -10.57 17.13 -11.04
C GLY A 131 -11.43 16.42 -12.08
N GLY A 132 -11.70 15.15 -11.82
CA GLY A 132 -12.82 14.39 -12.38
C GLY A 132 -13.95 14.23 -11.36
N ALA A 133 -14.28 15.30 -10.63
CA ALA A 133 -15.51 15.36 -9.86
C ALA A 133 -16.55 16.05 -10.74
N GLY A 134 -17.31 15.26 -11.50
CA GLY A 134 -18.60 15.69 -11.98
C GLY A 134 -19.48 15.98 -10.78
N ALA A 135 -19.47 17.23 -10.31
CA ALA A 135 -20.56 17.74 -9.51
C ALA A 135 -21.81 17.72 -10.38
N PRO A 136 -22.97 17.24 -9.90
CA PRO A 136 -24.21 17.48 -10.61
C PRO A 136 -24.40 19.00 -10.69
N ASP A 137 -24.50 19.49 -11.91
CA ASP A 137 -24.94 20.84 -12.24
C ASP A 137 -26.31 21.06 -11.58
N ALA A 138 -26.30 21.60 -10.37
CA ALA A 138 -27.49 22.10 -9.71
C ALA A 138 -27.89 23.38 -10.46
N GLY A 139 -28.66 23.16 -11.53
CA GLY A 139 -29.19 24.18 -12.41
C GLY A 139 -29.69 25.38 -11.62
N ARG A 140 -28.92 26.46 -11.66
CA ARG A 140 -29.38 27.78 -11.23
C ARG A 140 -30.27 28.29 -12.36
N ARG A 141 -31.55 27.92 -12.32
CA ARG A 141 -32.59 28.61 -13.07
C ARG A 141 -32.46 30.10 -12.75
N ARG A 142 -31.99 30.87 -13.72
CA ARG A 142 -32.28 32.30 -13.78
C ARG A 142 -33.67 32.38 -14.37
N ASP A 143 -34.67 32.68 -13.54
CA ASP A 143 -35.92 33.23 -14.05
C ASP A 143 -35.64 34.69 -14.46
N PRO A 144 -35.94 35.11 -15.70
CA PRO A 144 -36.00 36.50 -16.06
C PRO A 144 -37.45 37.02 -16.04
N ALA A 145 -37.56 38.28 -15.58
CA ALA A 145 -38.69 39.22 -15.63
C ALA A 145 -39.82 39.02 -14.59
#